data_AF-A0A5C6Z4K5-F1
#
_entry.id   AF-A0A5C6Z4K5-F1
#
_cell.length_a   1.000
_cell.length_b   1.000
_cell.length_c   1.000
_cell.angle_alpha   90.00
_cell.angle_beta   90.00
_cell.angle_gamma   90.00
#
_symmetry.space_group_name_H-M   'P 1'
#
loop_
_entity.id
_entity.type
_entity.pdbx_description
1 polymer ?
#
loop_
_entity_poly.entity_id
_entity_poly.type
_entity_poly.pdbx_seq_one_letter_code
_entity_poly.pdbx_strand_id
1 'polypeptide(L)'
;MEEQQNSGYDSTKKRVDEATENFEQQAKNTANEFKEGWNQATHTQENKKILAGILAIVIGSLGIHKFILGYTQEGIIQIVISIVTCGIGGIIPLIEGIIYLTKSDEEFYQTYQVGKKGWF
;
A
#
# COMPACT_ATOMS: atom_id res chain seq x y z
N MET A 1 47.88 -1.93 -42.78
CA MET A 1 46.51 -1.41 -43.03
C MET A 1 45.47 -2.05 -42.09
N GLU A 2 45.77 -3.16 -41.42
CA GLU A 2 44.85 -3.86 -40.51
C GLU A 2 44.76 -3.25 -39.09
N GLU A 3 45.84 -2.64 -38.57
CA GLU A 3 45.86 -2.06 -37.21
C GLU A 3 44.96 -0.82 -37.02
N GLN A 4 44.76 0.00 -38.07
CA GLN A 4 43.88 1.17 -37.98
C GLN A 4 42.40 0.79 -37.94
N GLN A 5 42.04 -0.35 -38.52
CA GLN A 5 40.65 -0.84 -38.53
C GLN A 5 40.24 -1.42 -37.17
N ASN A 6 41.18 -2.09 -36.49
CA ASN A 6 40.96 -2.68 -35.17
C ASN A 6 40.83 -1.62 -34.06
N SER A 7 41.63 -0.55 -34.12
CA SER A 7 41.57 0.56 -33.15
C SER A 7 40.24 1.34 -33.21
N GLY A 8 39.67 1.52 -34.40
CA GLY A 8 38.37 2.17 -34.59
C GLY A 8 37.20 1.32 -34.05
N TYR A 9 37.26 0.00 -34.23
CA TYR A 9 36.27 -0.93 -33.70
C TYR A 9 36.29 -0.99 -32.16
N ASP A 10 37.48 -1.10 -31.57
CA ASP A 10 37.64 -1.23 -30.11
C ASP A 10 37.21 0.05 -29.38
N SER A 11 37.56 1.21 -29.93
CA SER A 11 37.11 2.52 -29.41
C SER A 11 35.61 2.76 -29.56
N THR A 12 34.99 2.27 -30.64
CA THR A 12 33.54 2.39 -30.84
C THR A 12 32.77 1.49 -29.88
N LYS A 13 33.23 0.25 -29.69
CA LYS A 13 32.64 -0.70 -28.76
C LYS A 13 32.69 -0.18 -27.32
N LYS A 14 33.84 0.35 -26.90
CA LYS A 14 34.03 0.89 -25.54
C LYS A 14 33.07 2.06 -25.22
N ARG A 15 32.80 2.94 -26.19
CA ARG A 15 31.86 4.06 -26.05
C ARG A 15 30.40 3.60 -25.97
N VAL A 16 30.06 2.52 -26.69
CA VAL A 16 28.72 1.92 -26.65
C VAL A 16 28.49 1.22 -25.30
N ASP A 17 29.50 0.51 -24.80
CA ASP A 17 29.45 -0.15 -23.50
C ASP A 17 29.29 0.90 -22.38
N GLU A 18 30.09 1.98 -22.38
CA GLU A 18 29.96 3.09 -21.41
C GLU A 18 28.61 3.82 -21.49
N ALA A 19 28.05 4.00 -22.69
CA ALA A 19 26.73 4.62 -22.85
C ALA A 19 25.62 3.71 -22.32
N THR A 20 25.76 2.40 -22.49
CA THR A 20 24.82 1.38 -22.00
C THR A 20 24.84 1.32 -20.48
N GLU A 21 26.04 1.31 -19.86
CA GLU A 21 26.20 1.33 -18.41
C GLU A 21 25.61 2.60 -17.78
N ASN A 22 25.87 3.78 -18.37
CA ASN A 22 25.31 5.04 -17.87
C ASN A 22 23.77 5.08 -17.96
N PHE A 23 23.19 4.55 -19.03
CA PHE A 23 21.73 4.47 -19.18
C PHE A 23 21.13 3.49 -18.17
N GLU A 24 21.76 2.32 -17.96
CA GLU A 24 21.31 1.36 -16.97
C GLU A 24 21.41 1.93 -15.55
N GLN A 25 22.48 2.67 -15.25
CA GLN A 25 22.67 3.36 -13.97
C GLN A 25 21.58 4.43 -13.75
N GLN A 26 21.29 5.26 -14.75
CA GLN A 26 20.20 6.24 -14.68
C GLN A 26 18.84 5.56 -14.50
N ALA A 27 18.56 4.50 -15.25
CA ALA A 27 17.32 3.75 -15.13
C ALA A 27 17.17 3.13 -13.72
N LYS A 28 18.25 2.58 -13.16
CA LYS A 28 18.28 2.04 -11.80
C LYS A 28 18.07 3.13 -10.75
N ASN A 29 18.70 4.29 -10.91
CA ASN A 29 18.54 5.42 -9.99
C ASN A 29 17.11 5.95 -10.00
N THR A 30 16.52 6.19 -11.18
CA THR A 30 15.12 6.62 -11.31
C THR A 30 14.14 5.57 -10.76
N ALA A 31 14.40 4.28 -11.01
CA ALA A 31 13.58 3.21 -10.46
C ALA A 31 13.66 3.14 -8.93
N ASN A 32 14.85 3.36 -8.36
CA ASN A 32 15.04 3.43 -6.92
C ASN A 32 14.33 4.65 -6.32
N GLU A 33 14.43 5.83 -6.93
CA GLU A 33 13.69 7.04 -6.49
C GLU A 33 12.17 6.82 -6.55
N PHE A 34 11.65 6.23 -7.63
CA PHE A 34 10.23 5.89 -7.73
C PHE A 34 9.80 4.88 -6.66
N LYS A 35 10.62 3.85 -6.43
CA LYS A 35 10.38 2.85 -5.39
C LYS A 35 10.41 3.48 -3.99
N GLU A 36 11.33 4.41 -3.74
CA GLU A 36 11.43 5.14 -2.49
C GLU A 36 10.25 6.09 -2.29
N GLY A 37 9.80 6.81 -3.33
CA GLY A 37 8.59 7.64 -3.26
C GLY A 37 7.33 6.81 -3.04
N TRP A 38 7.23 5.64 -3.69
CA TRP A 38 6.13 4.70 -3.45
C TRP A 38 6.17 4.12 -2.04
N ASN A 39 7.36 3.73 -1.57
CA ASN A 39 7.56 3.33 -0.20
C ASN A 39 7.16 4.48 0.71
N GLN A 40 7.69 5.70 0.61
CA GLN A 40 7.30 6.81 1.48
C GLN A 40 5.79 7.10 1.51
N ALA A 41 5.09 7.00 0.37
CA ALA A 41 3.63 7.13 0.29
C ALA A 41 2.86 5.96 0.94
N THR A 42 3.46 4.78 1.02
CA THR A 42 2.86 3.55 1.60
C THR A 42 3.46 3.16 2.95
N HIS A 43 4.54 3.81 3.36
CA HIS A 43 5.42 3.51 4.49
C HIS A 43 5.32 4.62 5.54
N THR A 44 4.17 5.31 5.60
CA THR A 44 3.61 5.76 6.87
C THR A 44 3.36 4.50 7.70
N GLN A 45 4.35 4.14 8.51
CA GLN A 45 4.42 2.96 9.37
C GLN A 45 3.03 2.48 9.81
N GLU A 46 2.67 1.28 9.32
CA GLU A 46 1.52 0.49 9.77
C GLU A 46 0.17 1.23 9.89
N ASN A 47 -0.05 2.39 9.25
CA ASN A 47 -1.33 3.08 9.38
C ASN A 47 -2.38 2.54 8.41
N LYS A 48 -2.84 1.31 8.70
CA LYS A 48 -4.07 0.73 8.14
C LYS A 48 -5.30 1.58 8.44
N LYS A 49 -5.18 2.67 9.22
CA LYS A 49 -6.23 3.60 9.61
C LYS A 49 -6.98 4.18 8.42
N ILE A 50 -6.27 4.84 7.50
CA ILE A 50 -6.90 5.49 6.34
C ILE A 50 -7.57 4.44 5.45
N LEU A 51 -6.87 3.33 5.21
CA LEU A 51 -7.41 2.22 4.43
C LEU A 51 -8.66 1.62 5.08
N ALA A 52 -8.62 1.31 6.37
CA ALA A 52 -9.74 0.76 7.12
C ALA A 52 -10.91 1.75 7.18
N GLY A 53 -10.64 3.04 7.39
CA GLY A 53 -11.65 4.09 7.45
C GLY A 53 -12.38 4.29 6.13
N ILE A 54 -11.64 4.39 5.01
CA ILE A 54 -12.24 4.53 3.68
C ILE A 54 -13.01 3.26 3.29
N LEU A 55 -12.44 2.07 3.52
CA LEU A 55 -13.13 0.81 3.22
C LEU A 55 -14.39 0.62 4.07
N ALA A 56 -14.39 1.11 5.31
CA ALA A 56 -15.57 1.10 6.18
C ALA A 56 -16.67 2.03 5.65
N ILE A 57 -16.34 3.15 5.01
CA ILE A 57 -17.32 4.06 4.41
C ILE A 57 -17.86 3.51 3.09
N VAL A 58 -16.99 3.07 2.18
CA VAL A 58 -17.38 2.71 0.80
C VAL A 58 -18.00 1.31 0.74
N ILE A 59 -17.43 0.34 1.48
CA ILE A 59 -17.83 -1.08 1.46
C ILE A 59 -17.98 -1.65 2.87
N GLY A 60 -18.41 -0.80 3.80
CA GLY A 60 -18.57 -1.14 5.22
C GLY A 60 -19.51 -2.29 5.50
N SER A 61 -20.62 -2.37 4.76
CA SER A 61 -21.64 -3.42 4.92
C SER A 61 -21.09 -4.82 4.65
N LEU A 62 -19.98 -4.94 3.91
CA LEU A 62 -19.29 -6.21 3.65
C LEU A 62 -18.29 -6.59 4.76
N GLY A 63 -18.02 -5.72 5.73
CA GLY A 63 -17.06 -5.97 6.81
C GLY A 63 -15.59 -5.98 6.39
N ILE A 64 -15.27 -5.61 5.14
CA ILE A 64 -13.92 -5.72 4.55
C ILE A 64 -12.86 -5.00 5.40
N HIS A 65 -13.17 -3.81 5.90
CA HIS A 65 -12.28 -3.03 6.79
C HIS A 65 -11.81 -3.80 8.03
N LYS A 66 -12.61 -4.73 8.58
CA LYS A 66 -12.22 -5.58 9.71
C LYS A 66 -11.23 -6.68 9.29
N PHE A 67 -11.36 -7.23 8.08
CA PHE A 67 -10.41 -8.21 7.55
C PHE A 67 -9.01 -7.62 7.32
N ILE A 68 -8.90 -6.35 6.91
CA ILE A 68 -7.60 -5.65 6.76
C ILE A 68 -6.86 -5.58 8.10
N LEU A 69 -7.61 -5.40 9.20
CA LEU A 69 -7.06 -5.33 10.55
C LEU A 69 -6.79 -6.71 11.18
N GLY A 70 -7.18 -7.79 10.50
CA GLY A 70 -7.00 -9.17 10.99
C GLY A 70 -8.16 -9.69 11.85
N TYR A 71 -9.28 -8.95 11.90
CA TYR A 71 -10.51 -9.32 12.61
C TYR A 71 -11.42 -10.17 11.73
N THR A 72 -10.93 -11.33 11.30
CA THR A 72 -11.67 -12.20 10.38
C THR A 72 -12.99 -12.70 10.99
N GLN A 73 -13.02 -12.95 12.30
CA GLN A 73 -14.23 -13.42 12.99
C GLN A 73 -15.30 -12.32 13.03
N GLU A 74 -14.92 -11.10 13.39
CA GLU A 74 -15.79 -9.94 13.48
C GLU A 74 -16.29 -9.52 12.10
N GLY A 75 -15.45 -9.61 11.06
CA GLY A 75 -15.85 -9.41 9.67
C GLY A 75 -16.93 -10.40 9.21
N ILE A 76 -16.82 -11.68 9.60
CA ILE A 76 -17.86 -12.69 9.30
C ILE A 76 -19.16 -12.37 10.03
N ILE A 77 -19.10 -12.02 11.32
CA ILE A 77 -20.29 -11.63 12.11
C ILE A 77 -20.98 -10.44 11.45
N GLN A 78 -20.22 -9.45 10.99
CA GLN A 78 -20.75 -8.28 10.32
C GLN A 78 -21.44 -8.61 8.99
N ILE A 79 -20.89 -9.54 8.19
CA ILE A 79 -21.54 -10.04 6.98
C ILE A 79 -22.86 -10.72 7.32
N VAL A 80 -22.87 -11.58 8.35
CA VAL A 80 -24.10 -12.26 8.79
C VAL A 80 -25.16 -11.24 9.23
N ILE A 81 -24.78 -10.22 10.01
CA ILE A 81 -25.69 -9.14 10.41
C ILE A 81 -26.21 -8.39 9.19
N SER A 82 -25.34 -8.02 8.25
CA SER A 82 -25.73 -7.33 7.02
C SER A 82 -26.71 -8.16 6.18
N ILE A 83 -26.54 -9.48 6.10
CA ILE A 83 -27.46 -10.37 5.38
C ILE A 83 -28.80 -10.48 6.10
N VAL A 84 -28.79 -10.68 7.43
CA VAL A 84 -30.00 -10.81 8.25
C VAL A 84 -30.80 -9.51 8.28
N THR A 85 -30.14 -8.36 8.25
CA THR A 85 -30.77 -7.03 8.27
C THR A 85 -31.01 -6.44 6.87
N CYS A 86 -30.84 -7.23 5.80
CA CYS A 86 -30.97 -6.78 4.40
C CYS A 86 -30.18 -5.48 4.09
N GLY A 87 -28.98 -5.33 4.65
CA GLY A 87 -28.10 -4.18 4.43
C GLY A 87 -28.37 -2.95 5.30
N ILE A 88 -29.41 -2.96 6.14
CA ILE A 88 -29.72 -1.84 7.07
C ILE A 88 -28.62 -1.69 8.13
N GLY A 89 -27.90 -2.78 8.46
CA GLY A 89 -26.72 -2.75 9.33
C GLY A 89 -25.53 -1.91 8.83
N GLY A 90 -25.60 -1.29 7.65
CA GLY A 90 -24.55 -0.45 7.07
C GLY A 90 -24.23 0.84 7.83
N ILE A 91 -25.08 1.25 8.78
CA ILE A 91 -24.82 2.43 9.63
C ILE A 91 -23.66 2.18 10.60
N ILE A 92 -23.56 0.96 11.15
CA ILE A 92 -22.51 0.63 12.13
C ILE A 92 -21.10 0.79 11.53
N PRO A 93 -20.77 0.19 10.37
CA PRO A 93 -19.47 0.40 9.75
C PRO A 93 -19.24 1.84 9.29
N LEU A 94 -20.29 2.59 8.96
CA LEU A 94 -20.14 4.01 8.60
C LEU A 94 -19.60 4.81 9.79
N ILE A 95 -20.17 4.63 10.99
CA ILE A 95 -19.70 5.30 12.21
C ILE A 95 -18.29 4.82 12.56
N GLU A 96 -18.03 3.52 12.43
CA GLU A 96 -16.71 2.95 12.68
C GLU A 96 -15.63 3.50 11.72
N GLY A 97 -15.97 3.67 10.44
CA GLY A 97 -15.10 4.32 9.45
C GLY A 97 -14.77 5.76 9.79
N ILE A 98 -15.76 6.54 10.27
CA ILE A 98 -15.53 7.90 10.77
C ILE A 98 -14.60 7.88 11.99
N ILE A 99 -14.80 6.98 12.94
CA ILE A 99 -13.95 6.86 14.15
C ILE A 99 -12.50 6.52 13.78
N TYR A 100 -12.30 5.64 12.80
CA TYR A 100 -10.96 5.32 12.33
C TYR A 100 -10.30 6.57 11.72
N LEU A 101 -11.03 7.34 10.90
CA LEU A 101 -10.50 8.56 10.28
C LEU A 101 -10.26 9.70 11.26
N THR A 102 -11.04 9.80 12.35
CA THR A 102 -10.93 10.89 13.33
C THR A 102 -9.94 10.60 14.46
N LYS A 103 -9.54 9.34 14.66
CA LYS A 103 -8.50 8.99 15.64
C LYS A 103 -7.10 9.39 15.16
N SER A 104 -6.21 9.66 16.11
CA SER A 104 -4.78 9.80 15.82
C SER A 104 -4.19 8.45 15.39
N ASP A 105 -3.11 8.52 14.62
CA ASP A 105 -2.40 7.37 14.06
C ASP A 105 -1.89 6.43 15.16
N GLU A 106 -1.27 6.98 16.22
CA GLU A 106 -0.81 6.22 17.37
C GLU A 106 -1.95 5.56 18.14
N GLU A 107 -3.04 6.29 18.41
CA GLU A 107 -4.19 5.72 19.13
C GLU A 107 -4.86 4.62 18.33
N PHE A 108 -4.98 4.78 17.01
CA PHE A 108 -5.52 3.75 16.14
C PHE A 108 -4.66 2.49 16.20
N TYR A 109 -3.35 2.65 16.08
CA TYR A 109 -2.41 1.54 16.14
C TYR A 109 -2.49 0.78 17.47
N GLN A 110 -2.44 1.50 18.59
CA GLN A 110 -2.50 0.89 19.92
C GLN A 110 -3.85 0.21 20.19
N THR A 111 -4.94 0.80 19.72
CA THR A 111 -6.30 0.26 19.98
C THR A 111 -6.64 -0.91 19.07
N TYR A 112 -6.39 -0.77 17.76
CA TYR A 112 -6.92 -1.65 16.73
C TYR A 112 -5.89 -2.55 16.06
N GLN A 113 -4.59 -2.37 16.31
CA GLN A 113 -3.58 -3.28 15.79
C GLN A 113 -2.90 -4.05 16.92
N VAL A 114 -2.50 -3.34 17.99
CA VAL A 114 -1.92 -3.95 19.19
C VAL A 114 -3.01 -4.50 20.11
N GLY A 115 -3.97 -3.67 20.51
CA GLY A 115 -5.02 -4.00 21.46
C GLY A 115 -6.13 -4.90 20.92
N LYS A 116 -6.14 -5.14 19.61
CA LYS A 116 -7.12 -6.00 18.91
C LYS A 116 -8.59 -5.70 19.28
N LYS A 117 -8.98 -4.43 19.38
CA LYS A 117 -10.37 -4.04 19.67
C LYS A 117 -11.31 -4.29 18.48
N GLY A 118 -12.17 -5.30 18.59
CA GLY A 118 -13.01 -5.76 17.48
C GLY A 118 -14.18 -4.84 17.07
N TRP A 119 -14.66 -3.96 17.94
CA TRP A 119 -15.77 -3.01 17.68
C TRP A 119 -15.54 -1.72 18.46
N PHE A 120 -15.87 -0.57 17.85
CA PHE A 120 -15.90 0.80 18.43
C PHE A 120 -14.93 1.06 19.59
#